data_AF-Q9KWE0-F1
#
_entry.id   AF-Q9KWE0-F1
#
_cell.length_a   1.000
_cell.length_b   1.000
_cell.length_c   1.000
_cell.angle_alpha   90.00
_cell.angle_beta   90.00
_cell.angle_gamma   90.00
#
_symmetry.space_group_name_H-M   'P 1'
#
loop_
_entity.id
_entity.type
_entity.pdbx_description
1 polymer ?
#
loop_
_entity_poly.entity_id
_entity_poly.type
_entity_poly.pdbx_seq_one_letter_code
_entity_poly.pdbx_strand_id
1 'polypeptide(L)' 'MTERLLQSPFEIVCLQWIAHGKSIDDIALLEGITRELVEVRLDRAILSLNAKSVGEALEILSLTRHE' A
#
# COMPACT_ATOMS: atom_id res chain seq x y z
N MET A 1 1.51 4.33 -23.92
CA MET A 1 1.85 5.39 -22.95
C MET A 1 1.05 5.12 -21.69
N THR A 2 1.62 4.37 -20.77
CA THR A 2 1.18 4.31 -19.37
C THR A 2 2.43 3.92 -18.60
N GLU A 3 3.26 4.94 -18.39
CA GLU A 3 3.88 5.21 -17.11
C GLU A 3 3.63 4.13 -16.05
N ARG A 4 4.39 3.04 -16.14
CA ARG A 4 4.71 2.10 -15.07
C ARG A 4 5.59 2.82 -14.03
N LEU A 5 5.22 4.06 -13.69
CA LEU A 5 5.97 5.00 -12.89
C LEU A 5 6.06 4.42 -11.49
N LEU A 6 7.18 3.73 -11.26
CA LEU A 6 8.00 3.94 -10.09
C LEU A 6 7.21 4.08 -8.78
N GLN A 7 6.23 3.20 -8.53
CA GLN A 7 5.68 3.07 -7.19
C GLN A 7 6.87 2.69 -6.34
N SER A 8 7.22 3.55 -5.37
CA SER A 8 8.31 3.20 -4.48
C SER A 8 7.87 1.90 -3.80
N PRO A 9 8.64 0.79 -3.90
CA PRO A 9 8.23 -0.50 -3.35
C PRO A 9 7.86 -0.40 -1.86
N PHE A 10 8.37 0.64 -1.19
CA PHE A 10 8.05 1.04 0.16
C PHE A 10 6.60 1.49 0.41
N GLU A 11 5.96 2.17 -0.55
CA GLU A 11 4.61 2.73 -0.36
C GLU A 11 3.57 1.61 -0.48
N ILE A 12 3.75 0.71 -1.45
CA ILE A 12 2.88 -0.46 -1.66
C ILE A 12 3.10 -1.61 -0.67
N VAL A 13 4.24 -1.66 0.04
CA VAL A 13 4.53 -2.68 1.06
C VAL A 13 3.47 -2.69 2.17
N CYS A 14 3.03 -1.52 2.65
CA CYS A 14 2.00 -1.46 3.69
C CYS A 14 0.65 -1.98 3.18
N LEU A 15 0.27 -1.67 1.93
CA LEU A 15 -0.94 -2.23 1.31
C LEU A 15 -0.83 -3.76 1.12
N GLN A 16 0.35 -4.28 0.78
CA GLN A 16 0.56 -5.72 0.65
C GLN A 16 0.40 -6.45 1.99
N TRP A 17 0.88 -5.87 3.08
CA TRP A 17 0.68 -6.43 4.41
C TRP A 17 -0.80 -6.41 4.82
N ILE A 18 -1.52 -5.32 4.54
CA ILE A 18 -2.97 -5.24 4.75
C ILE A 18 -3.70 -6.32 3.93
N ALA A 19 -3.31 -6.52 2.66
CA ALA A 19 -3.84 -7.59 1.81
C ALA A 19 -3.63 -8.99 2.40
N HIS A 20 -2.58 -9.16 3.21
CA HIS A 20 -2.25 -10.38 3.93
C HIS A 20 -2.90 -10.47 5.33
N GLY A 21 -3.79 -9.53 5.67
CA GLY A 21 -4.52 -9.50 6.94
C GLY A 21 -3.73 -8.93 8.12
N LYS A 22 -2.62 -8.22 7.87
CA LYS A 22 -1.88 -7.53 8.95
C LYS A 22 -2.55 -6.21 9.31
N SER A 23 -2.58 -5.89 10.61
CA SER A 23 -3.04 -4.59 11.08
C SER A 23 -1.94 -3.53 10.98
N ILE A 24 -2.30 -2.26 11.07
CA ILE A 24 -1.34 -1.14 11.08
C ILE A 24 -0.29 -1.32 12.19
N ASP A 25 -0.70 -1.85 13.35
CA ASP A 25 0.21 -2.13 14.47
C ASP A 25 1.20 -3.27 14.19
N ASP A 26 0.73 -4.36 13.57
CA ASP A 26 1.60 -5.45 13.11
C ASP A 26 2.62 -4.93 12.09
N ILE A 27 2.19 -4.08 11.16
CA ILE A 27 3.05 -3.51 10.12
C ILE A 27 4.10 -2.60 10.74
N ALA A 28 3.70 -1.73 11.67
CA ALA A 28 4.61 -0.87 12.41
C ALA A 28 5.70 -1.70 13.12
N LEU A 29 5.31 -2.80 13.77
CA LEU A 29 6.23 -3.72 14.43
C LEU A 29 7.15 -4.47 13.44
N LEU A 30 6.60 -4.97 12.33
CA LEU A 30 7.35 -5.74 11.32
C LEU A 30 8.36 -4.88 10.56
N GLU A 31 7.97 -3.66 10.21
CA GLU A 31 8.79 -2.72 9.46
C GLU A 31 9.72 -1.90 10.37
N GLY A 32 9.54 -1.97 11.69
CA GLY A 32 10.30 -1.19 12.67
C GLY A 32 10.04 0.31 12.58
N ILE A 33 8.81 0.71 12.26
CA ILE A 33 8.39 2.11 12.06
C ILE A 33 7.21 2.47 12.96
N THR A 34 6.90 3.76 13.06
CA THR A 34 5.73 4.22 13.83
C THR A 34 4.43 3.99 13.08
N ARG A 35 3.33 3.84 13.83
CA ARG A 35 1.98 3.75 13.29
C ARG A 35 1.65 4.91 12.35
N GLU A 36 2.03 6.13 12.73
CA GLU A 36 1.84 7.34 11.92
C GLU A 36 2.53 7.22 10.56
N LEU A 37 3.74 6.64 10.52
CA LEU A 37 4.45 6.46 9.26
C LEU A 37 3.78 5.39 8.38
N VAL A 38 3.19 4.35 8.97
CA VAL A 38 2.38 3.37 8.23
C VAL A 38 1.17 4.06 7.59
N GLU A 39 0.47 4.91 8.34
CA GLU A 39 -0.70 5.63 7.83
C GLU A 39 -0.33 6.59 6.68
N VAL A 40 0.76 7.33 6.81
CA VAL A 40 1.27 8.20 5.73
C VAL A 40 1.63 7.40 4.49
N ARG A 41 2.23 6.21 4.65
CA ARG A 41 2.55 5.32 3.51
C ARG A 41 1.30 4.77 2.84
N LEU A 42 0.29 4.39 3.62
CA LEU A 42 -1.00 3.92 3.10
C LEU A 42 -1.72 5.03 2.32
N ASP A 43 -1.76 6.25 2.85
CA ASP A 43 -2.35 7.41 2.17
C ASP A 43 -1.66 7.69 0.82
N ARG A 44 -0.32 7.73 0.83
CA ARG A 44 0.47 7.86 -0.40
C ARG A 44 0.20 6.74 -1.39
N ALA A 45 0.12 5.50 -0.92
CA ALA A 45 -0.12 4.36 -1.78
C ALA A 45 -1.52 4.39 -2.41
N ILE A 46 -2.53 4.85 -1.67
CA ILE A 46 -3.89 5.11 -2.18
C ILE A 46 -3.83 6.18 -3.28
N LEU A 47 -3.16 7.31 -3.03
CA LEU A 47 -2.99 8.39 -4.01
C LEU A 47 -2.23 7.93 -5.26
N SER A 48 -1.15 7.16 -5.10
CA SER A 48 -0.38 6.60 -6.21
C SER A 48 -1.16 5.60 -7.04
N LEU A 49 -2.06 4.83 -6.41
CA LEU A 49 -2.96 3.92 -7.12
C LEU A 49 -4.22 4.63 -7.66
N ASN A 50 -4.32 5.96 -7.47
CA ASN A 50 -5.49 6.76 -7.80
C ASN A 50 -6.79 6.16 -7.22
N ALA A 51 -6.68 5.60 -6.02
CA ALA A 51 -7.77 4.99 -5.28
C ALA A 51 -8.42 6.01 -4.33
N LYS A 52 -9.68 5.78 -3.96
CA LYS A 52 -10.44 6.59 -2.99
C LYS A 52 -10.43 6.03 -1.58
N SER A 53 -10.01 4.78 -1.41
CA SER A 53 -10.05 4.05 -0.15
C SER A 53 -9.05 2.90 -0.17
N VAL A 54 -8.67 2.42 1.02
CA VAL A 54 -7.80 1.23 1.15
C VAL A 54 -8.37 0.03 0.41
N GLY A 55 -9.69 -0.22 0.49
CA GLY A 55 -10.33 -1.31 -0.24
C GLY A 55 -10.14 -1.22 -1.76
N GLU A 56 -10.40 -0.06 -2.34
CA GLU A 56 -10.21 0.19 -3.78
C GLU A 56 -8.72 0.07 -4.18
N ALA A 57 -7.81 0.55 -3.33
CA ALA A 57 -6.37 0.40 -3.53
C ALA A 57 -5.93 -1.07 -3.52
N LEU A 58 -6.51 -1.90 -2.66
CA LEU A 58 -6.25 -3.34 -2.60
C LEU A 58 -6.78 -4.06 -3.85
N GLU A 59 -7.96 -3.67 -4.35
CA GLU A 59 -8.51 -4.21 -5.61
C GLU A 59 -7.58 -3.90 -6.77
N ILE A 60 -7.15 -2.64 -6.93
CA ILE A 60 -6.19 -2.23 -7.99
C ILE A 60 -4.85 -2.96 -7.83
N LEU A 61 -4.35 -3.11 -6.59
CA LEU A 61 -3.13 -3.86 -6.30
C LEU A 61 -3.25 -5.36 -6.65
N SER A 62 -4.44 -5.94 -6.51
CA SER A 62 -4.70 -7.35 -6.88
C SER A 62 -4.74 -7.54 -8.40
N LEU A 63 -5.29 -6.57 -9.13
CA LEU A 63 -5.38 -6.58 -10.59
C LEU A 63 -4.02 -6.40 -11.26
N THR A 64 -3.14 -5.59 -10.69
CA THR A 64 -1.77 -5.35 -11.19
C THR A 64 -0.81 -6.52 -10.98
N ARG A 65 -1.17 -7.55 -10.20
CA ARG A 65 -0.35 -8.75 -9.98
C ARG A 65 -0.62 -9.88 -11.00
N HIS A 66 -1.65 -9.74 -11.84
CA HIS A 66 -2.13 -10.76 -12.77
C HIS A 66 -1.90 -10.40 -14.26
N GLU A 67 -0.72 -9.87 -14.60
CA GLU A 67 -0.28 -9.65 -15.99
C GLU A 67 1.08 -10.29 -16.30
#